data_AF-A0A9E2G3M0-F1
#
_entry.id   AF-A0A9E2G3M0-F1
#
_cell.length_a   1.000
_cell.length_b   1.000
_cell.length_c   1.000
_cell.angle_alpha   90.00
_cell.angle_beta   90.00
_cell.angle_gamma   90.00
#
_symmetry.space_group_name_H-M   'P 1'
#
loop_
_entity.id
_entity.type
_entity.pdbx_description
1 polymer ?
#
loop_
_entity_poly.entity_id
_entity_poly.type
_entity_poly.pdbx_seq_one_letter_code
_entity_poly.pdbx_strand_id
1 'polypeptide(L)'
;MKLRNLFLLSVIVTLSFAFAACDDGEKKTNPCGNGVLDPGEECDGTNLDEQTCSLVVPTRPGGTLACTATCSFDTVGCTAPFCGNDAREGTEECDGTDLGGETCSDRTGFDGGTLGCTDSCTWDTSACDVDCVVEGSFEDCNPMGGNSECCPVNGRPSICSSMFTTPLCIQSCDNDVECGFSMVCNAQLTGCYYAYCGADSASPDMTEPCTLSAGRLGTCYPLWRAMDGAGICFENGTLGHGEVCPLGEDTMGMLNVDPDTQCENGFCFGPAAATEGNCFSVCDAVAIYNGDATDTCPAGSTCLNFSSIVLDEFFEGTTTPNPSFLFRDPDMSVCYIYEEAEPFYSCDLLTGLQINGPTPGSACPDGQTCNYFGLGSLMGFCYDVAATPATEGAECVIADGQPQACDAGLQCFIADPFNTDGSTLACRRICEAPANGSITDATANEACADLTDTNGPYVCATTSRFFTADGELPRDDSTPPKVESSPSRLGFCVPARAAN
;
A
#
# COMPACT_ATOMS: atom_id res chain seq x y z
N MET A 1 3.03 -25.50 -68.02
CA MET A 1 1.81 -25.19 -68.81
C MET A 1 1.83 -23.68 -69.07
N LYS A 2 2.44 -23.22 -70.18
CA LYS A 2 1.80 -22.46 -71.28
C LYS A 2 0.79 -21.39 -70.81
N LEU A 3 1.10 -20.09 -70.85
CA LEU A 3 1.11 -19.14 -71.98
C LEU A 3 -0.23 -18.40 -72.23
N ARG A 4 -0.12 -17.06 -72.29
CA ARG A 4 -0.70 -16.11 -73.29
C ARG A 4 -1.97 -15.30 -72.98
N ASN A 5 -1.73 -13.99 -72.90
CA ASN A 5 -2.43 -12.85 -73.54
C ASN A 5 -3.42 -13.16 -74.67
N LEU A 6 -4.56 -12.43 -74.64
CA LEU A 6 -5.32 -11.84 -75.76
C LEU A 6 -6.47 -11.01 -75.12
N PHE A 7 -6.75 -9.73 -75.40
CA PHE A 7 -7.27 -9.17 -76.66
C PHE A 7 -7.34 -7.63 -76.60
N LEU A 8 -7.02 -6.98 -77.73
CA LEU A 8 -7.40 -5.61 -78.13
C LEU A 8 -8.88 -5.53 -78.55
N LEU A 9 -9.52 -4.35 -78.46
CA LEU A 9 -10.34 -3.68 -79.51
C LEU A 9 -10.81 -2.29 -78.99
N SER A 10 -10.35 -1.15 -79.55
CA SER A 10 -10.97 -0.35 -80.65
C SER A 10 -12.12 0.57 -80.15
N VAL A 11 -12.14 1.91 -80.34
CA VAL A 11 -12.45 2.64 -81.59
C VAL A 11 -12.29 4.18 -81.41
N ILE A 12 -11.45 4.83 -82.27
CA ILE A 12 -11.64 6.04 -83.15
C ILE A 12 -12.26 7.34 -82.52
N VAL A 13 -11.64 8.54 -82.62
CA VAL A 13 -11.82 9.56 -83.70
C VAL A 13 -10.69 10.63 -83.71
N THR A 14 -10.22 10.88 -84.94
CA THR A 14 -9.38 11.95 -85.57
C THR A 14 -9.28 13.33 -84.89
N LEU A 15 -8.08 13.90 -84.67
CA LEU A 15 -7.20 14.64 -85.62
C LEU A 15 -7.84 15.89 -86.28
N SER A 16 -7.48 17.07 -85.78
CA SER A 16 -7.46 18.34 -86.55
C SER A 16 -6.19 19.10 -86.22
N PHE A 17 -5.23 19.03 -87.14
CA PHE A 17 -4.09 19.93 -87.23
C PHE A 17 -4.58 21.33 -87.64
N ALA A 18 -4.08 22.36 -86.96
CA ALA A 18 -3.93 23.69 -87.56
C ALA A 18 -2.61 24.29 -87.05
N PHE A 19 -1.60 24.24 -87.92
CA PHE A 19 -0.46 25.14 -87.83
C PHE A 19 -0.95 26.57 -88.10
N ALA A 20 -0.71 27.48 -87.17
CA ALA A 20 -0.58 28.90 -87.46
C ALA A 20 0.80 29.32 -86.95
N ALA A 21 1.61 29.81 -87.88
CA ALA A 21 2.96 30.29 -87.65
C ALA A 21 2.95 31.78 -87.25
N CYS A 22 3.96 32.12 -86.44
CA CYS A 22 4.55 33.43 -86.10
C CYS A 22 3.65 34.58 -85.65
N ASP A 23 3.88 35.00 -84.40
CA ASP A 23 4.08 36.42 -84.10
C ASP A 23 5.51 36.60 -83.54
N ASP A 24 6.40 37.16 -84.36
CA ASP A 24 7.71 37.67 -83.96
C ASP A 24 7.52 39.08 -83.44
N GLY A 25 7.44 39.24 -82.12
CA GLY A 25 6.98 40.50 -81.54
C GLY A 25 7.44 40.83 -80.14
N GLU A 26 8.52 40.22 -79.63
CA GLU A 26 9.48 40.86 -78.71
C GLU A 26 10.56 39.83 -78.33
N LYS A 27 11.84 40.23 -78.45
CA LYS A 27 12.88 39.61 -77.61
C LYS A 27 12.48 39.93 -76.17
N LYS A 28 11.74 39.03 -75.49
CA LYS A 28 11.70 39.05 -74.03
C LYS A 28 13.08 38.65 -73.54
N THR A 29 13.86 39.69 -73.27
CA THR A 29 14.95 39.71 -72.32
C THR A 29 14.58 38.85 -71.11
N ASN A 30 15.29 37.74 -70.89
CA ASN A 30 15.19 36.81 -69.74
C ASN A 30 13.75 36.56 -69.22
N PRO A 31 13.11 35.40 -69.51
CA PRO A 31 11.67 35.19 -69.32
C PRO A 31 11.17 35.19 -67.87
N CYS A 32 12.08 35.37 -66.91
CA CYS A 32 11.83 35.44 -65.50
C CYS A 32 10.64 36.30 -65.06
N GLY A 33 9.81 35.73 -64.19
CA GLY A 33 8.62 36.35 -63.60
C GLY A 33 7.34 36.04 -64.36
N ASN A 34 7.32 35.00 -65.19
CA ASN A 34 6.16 34.55 -65.96
C ASN A 34 5.34 33.44 -65.26
N GLY A 35 5.82 32.93 -64.12
CA GLY A 35 5.20 31.89 -63.29
C GLY A 35 5.45 30.45 -63.76
N VAL A 36 6.28 30.23 -64.79
CA VAL A 36 6.64 28.92 -65.35
C VAL A 36 8.15 28.76 -65.27
N LEU A 37 8.63 27.56 -64.92
CA LEU A 37 10.06 27.26 -64.91
C LEU A 37 10.57 27.06 -66.35
N ASP A 38 11.28 28.06 -66.89
CA ASP A 38 11.92 27.98 -68.19
C ASP A 38 13.35 27.40 -68.11
N PRO A 39 13.91 26.87 -69.23
CA PRO A 39 15.26 26.34 -69.24
C PRO A 39 16.31 27.37 -68.81
N GLY A 40 16.94 27.15 -67.66
CA GLY A 40 17.99 28.00 -67.10
C GLY A 40 17.56 28.84 -65.89
N GLU A 41 16.30 28.75 -65.47
CA GLU A 41 15.78 29.35 -64.25
C GLU A 41 15.87 28.36 -63.08
N GLU A 42 16.21 28.86 -61.90
CA GLU A 42 16.16 28.07 -60.65
C GLU A 42 14.76 28.12 -60.01
N CYS A 43 14.02 29.21 -60.24
CA CYS A 43 12.67 29.48 -59.78
C CYS A 43 12.02 30.52 -60.70
N ASP A 44 10.68 30.65 -60.70
CA ASP A 44 9.97 31.78 -61.32
C ASP A 44 8.78 32.25 -60.45
N GLY A 45 8.91 33.45 -59.88
CA GLY A 45 7.85 34.04 -59.06
C GLY A 45 7.57 33.21 -57.80
N THR A 46 6.37 32.65 -57.69
CA THR A 46 6.00 31.70 -56.61
C THR A 46 6.27 30.24 -56.97
N ASN A 47 6.67 29.95 -58.20
CA ASN A 47 7.06 28.62 -58.64
C ASN A 47 8.54 28.39 -58.26
N LEU A 48 8.76 27.81 -57.08
CA LEU A 48 10.09 27.58 -56.53
C LEU A 48 10.67 26.20 -56.88
N ASP A 49 10.11 25.49 -57.85
CA ASP A 49 10.49 24.10 -58.21
C ASP A 49 10.50 23.16 -57.00
N GLU A 50 9.50 23.32 -56.12
CA GLU A 50 9.37 22.60 -54.85
C GLU A 50 10.58 22.76 -53.89
N GLN A 51 11.48 23.72 -54.16
CA GLN A 51 12.62 24.00 -53.30
C GLN A 51 12.21 24.82 -52.07
N THR A 52 12.94 24.59 -50.99
CA THR A 52 12.79 25.24 -49.69
C THR A 52 14.14 25.77 -49.20
N CYS A 53 14.14 26.61 -48.16
CA CYS A 53 15.37 27.07 -47.51
C CYS A 53 16.25 25.90 -47.03
N SER A 54 15.65 24.82 -46.54
CA SER A 54 16.35 23.59 -46.13
C SER A 54 17.09 22.88 -47.26
N LEU A 55 16.62 22.96 -48.50
CA LEU A 55 17.27 22.33 -49.66
C LEU A 55 18.35 23.23 -50.28
N VAL A 56 18.11 24.54 -50.35
CA VAL A 56 19.01 25.49 -51.04
C VAL A 56 20.12 26.00 -50.11
N VAL A 57 19.84 26.16 -48.81
CA VAL A 57 20.82 26.64 -47.81
C VAL A 57 20.76 25.76 -46.55
N PRO A 58 21.45 24.61 -46.54
CA PRO A 58 21.38 23.65 -45.43
C PRO A 58 21.75 24.20 -44.05
N THR A 59 22.52 25.29 -43.97
CA THR A 59 22.90 25.95 -42.70
C THR A 59 21.82 26.88 -42.15
N ARG A 60 20.80 27.21 -42.94
CA ARG A 60 19.69 28.09 -42.60
C ARG A 60 18.38 27.48 -43.15
N PRO A 61 17.96 26.33 -42.59
CA PRO A 61 16.86 25.56 -43.13
C PRO A 61 15.49 26.20 -42.95
N GLY A 62 15.38 27.18 -42.05
CA GLY A 62 14.12 27.85 -41.72
C GLY A 62 13.79 29.06 -42.59
N GLY A 63 12.61 29.62 -42.34
CA GLY A 63 12.13 30.83 -43.02
C GLY A 63 11.55 30.60 -44.43
N THR A 64 11.41 31.66 -45.22
CA THR A 64 10.75 31.61 -46.54
C THR A 64 11.74 31.78 -47.67
N LEU A 65 11.82 30.78 -48.55
CA LEU A 65 12.56 30.88 -49.81
C LEU A 65 11.75 31.72 -50.79
N ALA A 66 12.39 32.65 -51.48
CA ALA A 66 11.76 33.47 -52.51
C ALA A 66 12.53 33.37 -53.82
N CYS A 67 11.94 33.91 -54.89
CA CYS A 67 12.59 34.00 -56.19
C CYS A 67 12.99 35.45 -56.51
N THR A 68 14.23 35.66 -56.91
CA THR A 68 14.70 36.99 -57.35
C THR A 68 14.12 37.36 -58.71
N ALA A 69 14.15 38.66 -59.05
CA ALA A 69 13.76 39.15 -60.39
C ALA A 69 14.69 38.65 -61.53
N THR A 70 15.73 37.88 -61.20
CA THR A 70 16.64 37.23 -62.14
C THR A 70 16.50 35.72 -62.17
N CYS A 71 15.48 35.16 -61.49
CA CYS A 71 15.15 33.73 -61.47
C CYS A 71 16.24 32.83 -60.89
N SER A 72 16.90 33.39 -59.87
CA SER A 72 17.75 32.66 -58.92
C SER A 72 17.10 32.68 -57.55
N PHE A 73 17.40 31.69 -56.72
CA PHE A 73 16.87 31.63 -55.36
C PHE A 73 17.31 32.84 -54.51
N ASP A 74 16.34 33.51 -53.89
CA ASP A 74 16.56 34.51 -52.85
C ASP A 74 16.59 33.84 -51.48
N THR A 75 17.79 33.74 -50.92
CA THR A 75 18.04 33.07 -49.63
C THR A 75 18.11 34.05 -48.45
N VAL A 76 17.77 35.33 -48.67
CA VAL A 76 17.77 36.35 -47.61
C VAL A 76 16.70 36.05 -46.55
N GLY A 77 15.57 35.48 -46.97
CA GLY A 77 14.50 35.03 -46.08
C GLY A 77 14.78 33.72 -45.34
N CYS A 78 15.90 33.06 -45.64
CA CYS A 78 16.29 31.81 -44.98
C CYS A 78 17.00 32.06 -43.65
N THR A 79 16.51 31.45 -42.58
CA THR A 79 16.94 31.65 -41.19
C THR A 79 17.55 30.40 -40.59
N ALA A 80 18.35 30.59 -39.54
CA ALA A 80 18.76 29.48 -38.68
C ALA A 80 17.49 28.81 -38.08
N PRO A 81 17.56 27.50 -37.77
CA PRO A 81 16.42 26.80 -37.16
C PRO A 81 16.03 27.50 -35.85
N PHE A 82 14.72 27.64 -35.62
CA PHE A 82 14.19 28.30 -34.44
C PHE A 82 12.97 27.55 -33.91
N CYS A 83 13.13 27.03 -32.70
CA CYS A 83 12.07 26.32 -31.99
C CYS A 83 10.94 27.23 -31.50
N GLY A 84 9.70 26.79 -31.68
CA GLY A 84 8.48 27.47 -31.26
C GLY A 84 7.83 28.31 -32.35
N ASN A 85 8.11 28.03 -33.63
CA ASN A 85 7.50 28.70 -34.78
C ASN A 85 6.45 27.87 -35.53
N ASP A 86 6.07 26.70 -34.98
CA ASP A 86 5.14 25.74 -35.57
C ASP A 86 5.61 25.13 -36.91
N ALA A 87 6.91 25.16 -37.21
CA ALA A 87 7.49 24.53 -38.40
C ALA A 87 8.82 23.83 -38.08
N ARG A 88 8.92 22.53 -38.35
CA ARG A 88 10.15 21.78 -38.12
C ARG A 88 11.26 22.18 -39.07
N GLU A 89 12.38 22.61 -38.52
CA GLU A 89 13.54 23.09 -39.25
C GLU A 89 14.82 22.36 -38.84
N GLY A 90 15.58 21.88 -39.83
CA GLY A 90 16.91 21.30 -39.58
C GLY A 90 16.87 20.00 -38.75
N THR A 91 17.26 20.09 -37.47
CA THR A 91 17.39 18.94 -36.55
C THR A 91 16.30 18.89 -35.47
N GLU A 92 15.28 19.74 -35.58
CA GLU A 92 14.12 19.72 -34.70
C GLU A 92 13.32 18.43 -34.89
N GLU A 93 12.99 17.77 -33.78
CA GLU A 93 12.19 16.54 -33.80
C GLU A 93 10.70 16.86 -34.04
N CYS A 94 10.27 18.00 -33.49
CA CYS A 94 8.96 18.65 -33.60
C CYS A 94 9.12 20.16 -33.43
N ASP A 95 8.13 20.96 -33.81
CA ASP A 95 8.00 22.37 -33.41
C ASP A 95 6.52 22.70 -33.20
N GLY A 96 6.12 23.02 -31.97
CA GLY A 96 4.76 23.40 -31.64
C GLY A 96 3.75 22.34 -32.08
N THR A 97 2.92 22.68 -33.06
CA THR A 97 1.94 21.76 -33.67
C THR A 97 2.47 20.93 -34.84
N ASP A 98 3.63 21.26 -35.40
CA ASP A 98 4.31 20.44 -36.40
C ASP A 98 5.09 19.32 -35.70
N LEU A 99 4.36 18.23 -35.41
CA LEU A 99 4.92 17.01 -34.84
C LEU A 99 5.53 16.09 -35.89
N GLY A 100 5.54 16.51 -37.16
CA GLY A 100 6.05 15.69 -38.26
C GLY A 100 5.20 14.51 -38.68
N GLY A 101 3.95 14.47 -38.24
CA GLY A 101 3.07 13.33 -38.44
C GLY A 101 3.35 12.14 -37.52
N GLU A 102 4.27 12.29 -36.55
CA GLU A 102 4.50 11.30 -35.50
C GLU A 102 3.37 11.36 -34.47
N THR A 103 3.02 10.20 -33.94
CA THR A 103 2.05 10.07 -32.84
C THR A 103 2.71 9.34 -31.67
N CYS A 104 2.03 9.35 -30.51
CA CYS A 104 2.47 8.54 -29.38
C CYS A 104 2.59 7.06 -29.76
N SER A 105 1.64 6.51 -30.53
CA SER A 105 1.67 5.12 -31.01
C SER A 105 2.86 4.77 -31.91
N ASP A 106 3.57 5.77 -32.47
CA ASP A 106 4.79 5.57 -33.25
C ASP A 106 6.05 5.52 -32.36
N ARG A 107 5.93 5.81 -31.06
CA ARG A 107 7.03 5.83 -30.09
C ARG A 107 7.03 4.56 -29.26
N THR A 108 8.23 4.01 -29.05
CA THR A 108 8.41 2.81 -28.24
C THR A 108 7.94 3.08 -26.81
N GLY A 109 7.01 2.26 -26.33
CA GLY A 109 6.43 2.37 -24.99
C GLY A 109 5.17 3.23 -24.89
N PHE A 110 4.51 3.59 -26.00
CA PHE A 110 3.22 4.32 -26.01
C PHE A 110 2.24 3.75 -27.04
N ASP A 111 0.98 3.49 -26.64
CA ASP A 111 -0.07 2.91 -27.51
C ASP A 111 -1.15 3.93 -27.89
N GLY A 112 -1.20 5.07 -27.20
CA GLY A 112 -2.19 6.11 -27.39
C GLY A 112 -1.78 7.47 -26.81
N GLY A 113 -2.76 8.34 -26.58
CA GLY A 113 -2.56 9.68 -26.05
C GLY A 113 -2.23 10.77 -27.08
N THR A 114 -1.79 11.93 -26.59
CA THR A 114 -1.49 13.12 -27.39
C THR A 114 0.00 13.45 -27.31
N LEU A 115 0.70 13.35 -28.44
CA LEU A 115 2.11 13.73 -28.54
C LEU A 115 2.22 15.25 -28.57
N GLY A 116 3.10 15.81 -27.74
CA GLY A 116 3.40 17.24 -27.72
C GLY A 116 4.80 17.55 -28.24
N CYS A 117 5.18 18.82 -28.14
CA CYS A 117 6.53 19.30 -28.43
C CYS A 117 7.01 20.23 -27.33
N THR A 118 8.23 20.04 -26.84
CA THR A 118 8.82 20.89 -25.80
C THR A 118 9.35 22.20 -26.39
N ASP A 119 9.62 23.19 -25.53
CA ASP A 119 10.32 24.45 -25.90
C ASP A 119 11.75 24.21 -26.41
N SER A 120 12.26 22.98 -26.34
CA SER A 120 13.55 22.56 -26.89
C SER A 120 13.42 21.77 -28.21
N CYS A 121 12.22 21.71 -28.79
CA CYS A 121 11.92 21.03 -30.05
C CYS A 121 12.26 19.54 -30.06
N THR A 122 12.04 18.93 -28.90
CA THR A 122 12.03 17.48 -28.68
C THR A 122 10.60 17.04 -28.44
N TRP A 123 10.28 15.79 -28.77
CA TRP A 123 8.96 15.24 -28.48
C TRP A 123 8.63 15.33 -26.99
N ASP A 124 7.41 15.77 -26.68
CA ASP A 124 6.85 15.72 -25.33
C ASP A 124 5.89 14.54 -25.23
N THR A 125 6.30 13.53 -24.49
CA THR A 125 5.51 12.30 -24.29
C THR A 125 4.71 12.31 -22.99
N SER A 126 4.64 13.43 -22.25
CA SER A 126 3.99 13.47 -20.93
C SER A 126 2.48 13.22 -20.98
N ALA A 127 1.86 13.43 -22.14
CA ALA A 127 0.44 13.20 -22.40
C ALA A 127 0.18 11.98 -23.32
N CYS A 128 1.19 11.13 -23.53
CA CYS A 128 1.05 9.86 -24.22
C CYS A 128 0.54 8.77 -23.26
N ASP A 129 -0.33 7.90 -23.75
CA ASP A 129 -0.77 6.70 -23.06
C ASP A 129 0.30 5.62 -23.25
N VAL A 130 0.79 5.05 -22.14
CA VAL A 130 1.90 4.09 -22.14
C VAL A 130 1.47 2.76 -22.75
N ASP A 131 2.22 2.28 -23.75
CA ASP A 131 2.04 0.97 -24.38
C ASP A 131 2.42 -0.07 -23.36
N CYS A 132 1.38 -0.70 -22.84
CA CYS A 132 1.52 -1.88 -22.03
C CYS A 132 1.74 -3.05 -23.01
N VAL A 133 2.92 -3.12 -23.65
CA VAL A 133 3.38 -4.30 -24.38
C VAL A 133 4.85 -4.54 -24.04
N VAL A 134 5.08 -5.53 -23.18
CA VAL A 134 6.38 -6.15 -22.99
C VAL A 134 6.67 -7.02 -24.22
N GLU A 135 7.27 -6.45 -25.27
CA GLU A 135 7.83 -7.26 -26.37
C GLU A 135 9.05 -8.04 -25.84
N GLY A 136 8.77 -9.20 -25.23
CA GLY A 136 9.74 -10.29 -25.13
C GLY A 136 10.46 -10.46 -23.79
N SER A 137 9.71 -10.80 -22.74
CA SER A 137 9.82 -12.10 -22.03
C SER A 137 9.51 -11.97 -20.56
N PHE A 138 8.73 -12.93 -20.09
CA PHE A 138 8.43 -13.14 -18.70
C PHE A 138 8.34 -14.65 -18.53
N GLU A 139 9.40 -15.28 -18.02
CA GLU A 139 9.22 -16.52 -17.29
C GLU A 139 8.62 -16.23 -15.89
N ASP A 140 8.33 -14.98 -15.50
CA ASP A 140 8.60 -14.64 -14.09
C ASP A 140 7.65 -13.71 -13.27
N CYS A 141 7.11 -12.56 -13.69
CA CYS A 141 6.63 -11.52 -12.73
C CYS A 141 5.11 -11.12 -12.64
N ASN A 142 4.15 -12.00 -12.29
CA ASN A 142 2.78 -11.56 -11.86
C ASN A 142 2.17 -12.57 -10.86
N PRO A 143 1.74 -12.16 -9.65
CA PRO A 143 0.98 -13.08 -8.82
C PRO A 143 -0.42 -12.63 -8.41
N MET A 144 -1.08 -11.61 -9.00
CA MET A 144 -2.53 -11.40 -8.78
C MET A 144 -3.36 -10.97 -10.00
N GLY A 145 -3.01 -11.50 -11.18
CA GLY A 145 -4.07 -12.11 -12.01
C GLY A 145 -4.23 -11.58 -13.43
N GLY A 146 -3.46 -12.15 -14.35
CA GLY A 146 -3.85 -12.23 -15.76
C GLY A 146 -3.29 -11.15 -16.68
N ASN A 147 -3.42 -11.42 -17.98
CA ASN A 147 -2.48 -11.16 -19.06
C ASN A 147 -1.82 -9.76 -19.15
N SER A 148 -0.73 -9.59 -18.37
CA SER A 148 0.62 -9.34 -18.89
C SER A 148 1.31 -7.96 -18.76
N GLU A 149 1.07 -7.09 -17.77
CA GLU A 149 2.02 -5.97 -17.55
C GLU A 149 2.28 -5.57 -16.08
N CYS A 150 3.53 -5.20 -15.79
CA CYS A 150 3.90 -4.44 -14.61
C CYS A 150 3.60 -2.96 -14.88
N CYS A 151 2.36 -2.54 -14.63
CA CYS A 151 1.90 -1.19 -14.93
C CYS A 151 2.36 -0.16 -13.88
N PRO A 152 2.53 1.10 -14.27
CA PRO A 152 2.57 2.22 -13.34
C PRO A 152 1.34 2.22 -12.43
N VAL A 153 1.51 1.99 -11.13
CA VAL A 153 0.42 2.22 -10.16
C VAL A 153 0.51 3.68 -9.74
N ASN A 154 -0.61 4.42 -9.81
CA ASN A 154 -0.70 5.84 -9.47
C ASN A 154 0.16 6.78 -10.34
N GLY A 155 0.35 6.46 -11.63
CA GLY A 155 1.11 7.29 -12.57
C GLY A 155 2.63 7.32 -12.31
N ARG A 156 3.16 6.33 -11.59
CA ARG A 156 4.57 6.24 -11.19
C ARG A 156 5.25 5.00 -11.79
N PRO A 157 6.52 5.07 -12.21
CA PRO A 157 7.20 3.98 -12.91
C PRO A 157 7.35 2.72 -12.03
N SER A 158 7.04 1.56 -12.61
CA SER A 158 7.18 0.23 -11.99
C SER A 158 8.19 -0.61 -12.75
N ILE A 159 8.83 -1.56 -12.05
CA ILE A 159 9.84 -2.47 -12.60
C ILE A 159 9.60 -3.91 -12.14
N CYS A 160 9.79 -4.87 -13.05
CA CYS A 160 9.79 -6.29 -12.70
C CYS A 160 11.08 -6.66 -11.95
N SER A 161 10.93 -7.30 -10.78
CA SER A 161 12.04 -7.70 -9.91
C SER A 161 12.10 -9.19 -9.64
N SER A 162 13.31 -9.75 -9.67
CA SER A 162 13.63 -11.11 -9.20
C SER A 162 14.42 -11.11 -7.90
N MET A 163 14.40 -10.01 -7.14
CA MET A 163 15.04 -9.94 -5.81
C MET A 163 14.49 -10.99 -4.83
N PHE A 164 13.26 -11.45 -5.05
CA PHE A 164 12.59 -12.44 -4.22
C PHE A 164 12.51 -13.80 -4.95
N THR A 165 12.28 -14.87 -4.19
CA THR A 165 12.13 -16.24 -4.73
C THR A 165 10.99 -16.37 -5.74
N THR A 166 10.06 -15.42 -5.72
CA THR A 166 9.00 -15.21 -6.70
C THR A 166 9.17 -13.84 -7.33
N PRO A 167 9.19 -13.72 -8.66
CA PRO A 167 9.37 -12.43 -9.30
C PRO A 167 8.11 -11.54 -9.09
N LEU A 168 8.34 -10.27 -8.77
CA LEU A 168 7.34 -9.32 -8.28
C LEU A 168 7.44 -7.98 -9.02
N CYS A 169 6.30 -7.38 -9.33
CA CYS A 169 6.24 -6.03 -9.90
C CYS A 169 6.35 -5.03 -8.76
N ILE A 170 7.38 -4.18 -8.78
CA ILE A 170 7.66 -3.23 -7.70
C ILE A 170 7.70 -1.80 -8.27
N GLN A 171 7.12 -0.85 -7.56
CA GLN A 171 7.22 0.57 -7.92
C GLN A 171 8.67 1.04 -7.70
N SER A 172 9.29 1.59 -8.74
CA SER A 172 10.63 2.19 -8.66
C SER A 172 10.56 3.62 -8.13
N CYS A 173 11.68 4.12 -7.58
CA CYS A 173 11.77 5.48 -7.06
C CYS A 173 13.21 5.99 -7.06
N ASP A 174 13.39 7.30 -7.10
CA ASP A 174 14.65 8.00 -6.85
C ASP A 174 14.67 8.67 -5.46
N ASN A 175 13.50 8.92 -4.86
CA ASN A 175 13.34 9.52 -3.54
C ASN A 175 12.00 9.11 -2.89
N ASP A 176 11.83 9.41 -1.60
CA ASP A 176 10.65 8.97 -0.85
C ASP A 176 9.33 9.59 -1.32
N VAL A 177 9.38 10.80 -1.91
CA VAL A 177 8.19 11.47 -2.48
C VAL A 177 7.71 10.75 -3.72
N GLU A 178 8.59 10.00 -4.38
CA GLU A 178 8.25 9.18 -5.52
C GLU A 178 7.53 7.89 -5.16
N CYS A 179 7.63 7.50 -3.89
CA CYS A 179 6.89 6.36 -3.39
C CYS A 179 5.46 6.74 -3.03
N GLY A 180 4.54 5.82 -3.35
CA GLY A 180 3.17 5.89 -2.86
C GLY A 180 3.11 6.09 -1.35
N PHE A 181 1.94 6.47 -0.88
CA PHE A 181 1.65 6.64 0.53
C PHE A 181 2.13 5.44 1.35
N SER A 182 2.68 5.69 2.54
CA SER A 182 3.18 4.64 3.45
C SER A 182 4.41 3.86 2.95
N MET A 183 4.97 4.19 1.79
CA MET A 183 6.21 3.58 1.29
C MET A 183 7.35 4.59 1.31
N VAL A 184 8.56 4.09 1.54
CA VAL A 184 9.78 4.87 1.38
C VAL A 184 10.64 4.27 0.29
N CYS A 185 11.55 5.09 -0.23
CA CYS A 185 12.44 4.68 -1.29
C CYS A 185 13.60 3.89 -0.71
N ASN A 186 13.49 2.56 -0.78
CA ASN A 186 14.48 1.63 -0.28
C ASN A 186 15.69 1.64 -1.23
N ALA A 187 16.64 2.51 -0.93
CA ALA A 187 17.85 2.66 -1.70
C ALA A 187 18.98 1.82 -1.10
N GLN A 188 18.88 0.48 -1.08
CA GLN A 188 20.05 -0.42 -0.96
C GLN A 188 19.71 -1.92 -0.93
N LEU A 189 19.87 -2.57 -2.09
CA LEU A 189 20.47 -3.91 -2.13
C LEU A 189 21.72 -3.78 -3.01
N THR A 190 22.90 -3.84 -2.37
CA THR A 190 24.25 -3.84 -2.94
C THR A 190 24.41 -3.62 -4.47
N GLY A 191 24.80 -2.41 -4.86
CA GLY A 191 25.71 -2.11 -5.98
C GLY A 191 25.23 -2.24 -7.43
N CYS A 192 24.14 -2.97 -7.71
CA CYS A 192 23.64 -3.15 -9.09
C CYS A 192 22.10 -3.17 -9.20
N TYR A 193 21.38 -2.87 -8.12
CA TYR A 193 19.92 -2.91 -8.11
C TYR A 193 19.31 -1.50 -8.08
N TYR A 194 18.13 -1.36 -8.68
CA TYR A 194 17.31 -0.14 -8.65
C TYR A 194 16.68 0.08 -7.27
N ALA A 195 16.42 1.33 -6.93
CA ALA A 195 15.67 1.68 -5.74
C ALA A 195 14.17 1.45 -5.97
N TYR A 196 13.48 1.04 -4.92
CA TYR A 196 12.09 0.63 -4.99
C TYR A 196 11.30 1.11 -3.78
N CYS A 197 10.00 1.26 -3.96
CA CYS A 197 9.08 1.63 -2.91
C CYS A 197 8.71 0.41 -2.10
N GLY A 198 8.94 0.51 -0.79
CA GLY A 198 8.63 -0.54 0.17
C GLY A 198 8.45 0.03 1.56
N ALA A 199 7.90 -0.79 2.45
CA ALA A 199 7.86 -0.47 3.87
C ALA A 199 9.29 -0.61 4.45
N ASP A 200 9.83 0.45 5.05
CA ASP A 200 11.17 0.44 5.67
C ASP A 200 11.18 1.11 7.06
N SER A 201 10.12 1.82 7.43
CA SER A 201 10.00 2.46 8.73
C SER A 201 9.36 1.50 9.74
N ALA A 202 10.22 0.75 10.43
CA ALA A 202 9.82 0.07 11.67
C ALA A 202 9.84 1.08 12.83
N SER A 203 8.71 1.28 13.51
CA SER A 203 8.67 1.99 14.79
C SER A 203 8.87 1.00 15.94
N PRO A 204 9.66 1.33 16.98
CA PRO A 204 9.73 0.53 18.19
C PRO A 204 8.53 0.74 19.12
N ASP A 205 7.77 1.82 18.92
CA ASP A 205 6.63 2.20 19.75
C ASP A 205 5.34 2.20 18.92
N MET A 206 4.41 1.33 19.30
CA MET A 206 3.14 1.11 18.60
C MET A 206 2.05 2.09 19.01
N THR A 207 2.26 2.84 20.09
CA THR A 207 1.26 3.78 20.63
C THR A 207 1.57 5.23 20.26
N GLU A 208 2.77 5.50 19.75
CA GLU A 208 3.21 6.82 19.30
C GLU A 208 3.14 6.97 17.77
N PRO A 209 2.86 8.19 17.26
CA PRO A 209 2.98 8.48 15.83
C PRO A 209 4.39 8.21 15.36
N CYS A 210 4.51 7.52 14.23
CA CYS A 210 5.79 7.33 13.57
C CYS A 210 6.05 8.43 12.56
N THR A 211 7.29 8.56 12.13
CA THR A 211 7.69 9.48 11.07
C THR A 211 8.34 8.67 9.95
N LEU A 212 7.73 8.68 8.78
CA LEU A 212 8.33 8.14 7.57
C LEU A 212 9.44 9.07 7.07
N SER A 213 10.26 8.56 6.16
CA SER A 213 11.27 9.35 5.46
C SER A 213 10.65 10.60 4.80
N ALA A 214 11.47 11.65 4.66
CA ALA A 214 11.07 13.02 4.30
C ALA A 214 10.19 13.75 5.35
N GLY A 215 10.04 13.20 6.57
CA GLY A 215 9.34 13.88 7.68
C GLY A 215 7.82 13.77 7.62
N ARG A 216 7.29 12.83 6.83
CA ARG A 216 5.86 12.56 6.74
C ARG A 216 5.41 11.84 8.02
N LEU A 217 4.35 12.33 8.65
CA LEU A 217 3.80 11.71 9.85
C LEU A 217 2.98 10.48 9.50
N GLY A 218 2.99 9.49 10.38
CA GLY A 218 2.30 8.22 10.19
C GLY A 218 1.78 7.58 11.46
N THR A 219 0.99 6.53 11.27
CA THR A 219 0.43 5.65 12.28
C THR A 219 1.17 4.31 12.25
N CYS A 220 1.58 3.81 13.42
CA CYS A 220 2.21 2.51 13.55
C CYS A 220 1.18 1.39 13.43
N TYR A 221 1.33 0.52 12.43
CA TYR A 221 0.60 -0.73 12.37
C TYR A 221 1.46 -1.85 12.96
N PRO A 222 1.04 -2.48 14.06
CA PRO A 222 1.83 -3.54 14.65
C PRO A 222 1.94 -4.74 13.71
N LEU A 223 3.16 -5.25 13.55
CA LEU A 223 3.38 -6.44 12.75
C LEU A 223 3.55 -7.69 13.61
N TRP A 224 3.26 -8.84 12.99
CA TRP A 224 3.60 -10.16 13.47
C TRP A 224 2.97 -10.51 14.83
N ARG A 225 3.65 -10.22 15.94
CA ARG A 225 3.27 -10.64 17.31
C ARG A 225 3.62 -9.55 18.31
N ALA A 226 3.02 -9.54 19.50
CA ALA A 226 3.35 -8.56 20.58
C ALA A 226 4.83 -8.49 20.95
N MET A 227 5.57 -9.49 20.51
CA MET A 227 6.96 -9.76 20.74
C MET A 227 7.94 -9.02 19.86
N ASP A 228 7.56 -8.68 18.63
CA ASP A 228 8.55 -8.24 17.66
C ASP A 228 8.89 -6.75 17.84
N GLY A 229 8.15 -6.03 18.72
CA GLY A 229 8.42 -4.64 19.08
C GLY A 229 8.60 -3.75 17.84
N ALA A 230 7.94 -4.13 16.76
CA ALA A 230 8.13 -3.59 15.44
C ALA A 230 6.78 -3.51 14.76
N GLY A 231 6.46 -2.32 14.30
CA GLY A 231 5.31 -2.07 13.46
C GLY A 231 5.74 -1.31 12.22
N ILE A 232 5.00 -1.51 11.13
CA ILE A 232 5.19 -0.71 9.93
C ILE A 232 4.54 0.63 10.17
N CYS A 233 5.27 1.70 9.90
CA CYS A 233 4.72 3.03 9.86
C CYS A 233 3.95 3.24 8.54
N PHE A 234 2.66 3.53 8.64
CA PHE A 234 1.83 3.95 7.52
C PHE A 234 1.62 5.45 7.58
N GLU A 235 1.71 6.17 6.46
CA GLU A 235 1.47 7.61 6.44
C GLU A 235 0.04 7.92 6.91
N ASN A 236 -0.15 9.13 7.45
CA ASN A 236 -1.39 9.49 8.11
C ASN A 236 -2.48 9.97 7.13
N GLY A 237 -3.68 9.40 7.21
CA GLY A 237 -4.81 9.80 6.38
C GLY A 237 -5.48 11.10 6.85
N THR A 238 -6.55 11.51 6.17
CA THR A 238 -7.31 12.75 6.49
C THR A 238 -8.67 12.50 7.12
N LEU A 239 -9.17 11.26 7.15
CA LEU A 239 -10.48 10.93 7.70
C LEU A 239 -10.43 10.86 9.24
N GLY A 240 -11.20 11.72 9.89
CA GLY A 240 -11.27 11.80 11.34
C GLY A 240 -11.96 10.60 11.99
N HIS A 241 -11.87 10.54 13.32
CA HIS A 241 -12.55 9.52 14.11
C HIS A 241 -14.06 9.46 13.83
N GLY A 242 -14.56 8.26 13.51
CA GLY A 242 -15.96 8.01 13.17
C GLY A 242 -16.38 8.37 11.75
N GLU A 243 -15.48 8.92 10.92
CA GLU A 243 -15.75 9.12 9.49
C GLU A 243 -15.71 7.79 8.73
N VAL A 244 -16.46 7.73 7.64
CA VAL A 244 -16.58 6.54 6.79
C VAL A 244 -15.32 6.41 5.95
N CYS A 245 -14.71 5.22 5.98
CA CYS A 245 -13.54 4.88 5.20
C CYS A 245 -13.84 3.67 4.30
N PRO A 246 -13.34 3.64 3.06
CA PRO A 246 -13.48 2.47 2.19
C PRO A 246 -12.64 1.32 2.74
N LEU A 247 -13.25 0.15 2.86
CA LEU A 247 -12.52 -1.09 3.08
C LEU A 247 -12.13 -1.61 1.70
N GLY A 248 -10.84 -1.59 1.40
CA GLY A 248 -10.32 -2.18 0.17
C GLY A 248 -10.66 -3.67 0.10
N GLU A 249 -10.67 -4.25 -1.11
CA GLU A 249 -10.71 -5.71 -1.23
C GLU A 249 -9.39 -6.26 -0.66
N ASP A 250 -9.48 -6.96 0.48
CA ASP A 250 -8.41 -7.63 1.22
C ASP A 250 -7.34 -8.24 0.30
N THR A 251 -6.33 -7.44 -0.01
CA THR A 251 -5.10 -7.89 -0.64
C THR A 251 -3.98 -7.26 0.15
N MET A 252 -3.39 -8.05 1.04
CA MET A 252 -2.06 -7.77 1.57
C MET A 252 -1.14 -7.45 0.38
N GLY A 253 -0.76 -6.18 0.24
CA GLY A 253 0.06 -5.70 -0.88
C GLY A 253 -0.58 -4.63 -1.77
N MET A 254 -1.89 -4.35 -1.65
CA MET A 254 -2.48 -3.14 -2.22
C MET A 254 -2.60 -2.08 -1.15
N LEU A 255 -1.52 -1.31 -0.97
CA LEU A 255 -1.56 -0.09 -0.18
C LEU A 255 -2.59 0.85 -0.82
N ASN A 256 -3.69 1.12 -0.13
CA ASN A 256 -4.48 2.30 -0.46
C ASN A 256 -3.53 3.50 -0.32
N VAL A 257 -3.34 4.26 -1.39
CA VAL A 257 -2.39 5.38 -1.42
C VAL A 257 -3.06 6.74 -1.36
N ASP A 258 -4.38 6.78 -1.29
CA ASP A 258 -5.12 8.03 -1.26
C ASP A 258 -5.33 8.47 0.20
N PRO A 259 -4.68 9.56 0.66
CA PRO A 259 -4.86 10.05 2.02
C PRO A 259 -6.31 10.46 2.31
N ASP A 260 -7.08 10.87 1.29
CA ASP A 260 -8.50 11.27 1.43
C ASP A 260 -9.43 10.11 1.76
N THR A 261 -8.90 8.88 1.68
CA THR A 261 -9.66 7.65 1.95
C THR A 261 -9.11 6.87 3.15
N GLN A 262 -8.17 7.45 3.88
CA GLN A 262 -7.51 6.80 5.01
C GLN A 262 -7.76 7.52 6.32
N CYS A 263 -7.70 6.77 7.41
CA CYS A 263 -7.95 7.29 8.74
C CYS A 263 -6.78 8.12 9.27
N GLU A 264 -7.10 9.27 9.86
CA GLU A 264 -6.20 10.11 10.60
C GLU A 264 -5.91 9.48 11.97
N ASN A 265 -4.66 9.06 12.16
CA ASN A 265 -4.06 8.49 13.36
C ASN A 265 -4.93 7.35 13.90
N GLY A 266 -5.21 6.38 13.02
CA GLY A 266 -6.18 5.35 13.29
C GLY A 266 -6.30 4.30 12.20
N PHE A 267 -7.23 3.38 12.41
CA PHE A 267 -7.48 2.25 11.52
C PHE A 267 -8.92 2.23 11.04
N CYS A 268 -9.12 1.78 9.81
CA CYS A 268 -10.44 1.57 9.23
C CYS A 268 -10.94 0.17 9.60
N PHE A 269 -12.06 0.07 10.31
CA PHE A 269 -12.70 -1.22 10.60
C PHE A 269 -14.16 -1.22 10.17
N GLY A 270 -14.62 -2.37 9.69
CA GLY A 270 -16.04 -2.63 9.45
C GLY A 270 -16.35 -4.10 9.56
N PRO A 271 -17.64 -4.47 9.47
CA PRO A 271 -18.06 -5.86 9.60
C PRO A 271 -17.53 -6.69 8.43
N ALA A 272 -17.40 -8.00 8.64
CA ALA A 272 -16.94 -8.92 7.62
C ALA A 272 -17.76 -8.77 6.31
N ALA A 273 -17.05 -8.72 5.18
CA ALA A 273 -17.60 -8.51 3.84
C ALA A 273 -18.25 -7.14 3.56
N ALA A 274 -18.03 -6.13 4.43
CA ALA A 274 -18.39 -4.76 4.13
C ALA A 274 -17.38 -4.13 3.16
N THR A 275 -17.87 -3.20 2.33
CA THR A 275 -17.04 -2.38 1.43
C THR A 275 -16.64 -1.04 2.07
N GLU A 276 -17.24 -0.71 3.21
CA GLU A 276 -17.01 0.52 3.96
C GLU A 276 -16.97 0.20 5.45
N GLY A 277 -16.16 0.96 6.19
CA GLY A 277 -16.01 0.90 7.63
C GLY A 277 -16.00 2.30 8.23
N ASN A 278 -15.63 2.40 9.50
CA ASN A 278 -15.42 3.67 10.18
C ASN A 278 -13.96 3.80 10.64
N CYS A 279 -13.50 5.03 10.78
CA CYS A 279 -12.17 5.33 11.31
C CYS A 279 -12.13 5.31 12.84
N PHE A 280 -11.25 4.47 13.39
CA PHE A 280 -11.03 4.34 14.83
C PHE A 280 -9.63 4.87 15.16
N SER A 281 -9.54 5.93 15.97
CA SER A 281 -8.25 6.49 16.37
C SER A 281 -7.50 5.53 17.28
N VAL A 282 -6.17 5.53 17.20
CA VAL A 282 -5.33 4.78 18.14
C VAL A 282 -5.38 5.38 19.55
N CYS A 283 -5.14 4.54 20.55
CA CYS A 283 -4.99 4.92 21.95
C CYS A 283 -3.97 4.01 22.65
N ASP A 284 -3.51 4.36 23.85
CA ASP A 284 -2.57 3.55 24.63
C ASP A 284 -3.29 2.79 25.76
N ALA A 285 -3.92 1.66 25.40
CA ALA A 285 -4.64 0.83 26.36
C ALA A 285 -3.72 0.25 27.45
N VAL A 286 -2.45 -0.02 27.11
CA VAL A 286 -1.47 -0.61 28.04
C VAL A 286 -1.10 0.41 29.12
N ALA A 287 -0.79 1.65 28.74
CA ALA A 287 -0.52 2.72 29.69
C ALA A 287 -1.74 3.05 30.55
N ILE A 288 -2.95 3.03 29.98
CA ILE A 288 -4.20 3.21 30.73
C ILE A 288 -4.37 2.07 31.75
N TYR A 289 -4.20 0.83 31.32
CA TYR A 289 -4.31 -0.35 32.17
C TYR A 289 -3.28 -0.34 33.32
N ASN A 290 -2.04 0.08 33.06
CA ASN A 290 -1.01 0.21 34.09
C ASN A 290 -1.22 1.40 35.04
N GLY A 291 -2.16 2.29 34.72
CA GLY A 291 -2.43 3.52 35.47
C GLY A 291 -1.43 4.65 35.17
N ASP A 292 -0.66 4.52 34.10
CA ASP A 292 0.32 5.52 33.62
C ASP A 292 -0.33 6.60 32.74
N ALA A 293 -1.51 6.30 32.17
CA ALA A 293 -2.30 7.21 31.35
C ALA A 293 -3.80 7.17 31.69
N THR A 294 -4.56 8.13 31.15
CA THR A 294 -6.03 8.16 31.23
C THR A 294 -6.63 7.95 29.85
N ASP A 295 -7.84 7.40 29.76
CA ASP A 295 -8.57 7.29 28.49
C ASP A 295 -8.87 8.69 27.91
N THR A 296 -8.25 8.99 26.76
CA THR A 296 -8.41 10.26 26.03
C THR A 296 -9.25 10.10 24.76
N CYS A 297 -9.94 8.98 24.60
CA CYS A 297 -10.74 8.73 23.41
C CYS A 297 -11.88 9.76 23.24
N PRO A 298 -12.28 10.07 22.00
CA PRO A 298 -13.39 10.99 21.73
C PRO A 298 -14.71 10.56 22.40
N ALA A 299 -15.61 11.52 22.63
CA ALA A 299 -16.93 11.21 23.20
C ALA A 299 -17.70 10.20 22.34
N GLY A 300 -18.36 9.22 22.97
CA GLY A 300 -19.00 8.11 22.27
C GLY A 300 -18.03 6.98 21.90
N SER A 301 -16.79 7.02 22.42
CA SER A 301 -15.81 5.96 22.26
C SER A 301 -15.01 5.72 23.55
N THR A 302 -14.36 4.56 23.66
CA THR A 302 -13.46 4.23 24.77
C THR A 302 -12.26 3.43 24.28
N CYS A 303 -11.11 3.61 24.92
CA CYS A 303 -9.89 2.91 24.54
C CYS A 303 -9.98 1.41 24.85
N LEU A 304 -9.74 0.56 23.84
CA LEU A 304 -9.75 -0.90 23.98
C LEU A 304 -8.45 -1.50 23.49
N ASN A 305 -8.15 -2.70 23.99
CA ASN A 305 -7.04 -3.53 23.55
C ASN A 305 -7.57 -4.77 22.82
N PHE A 306 -7.18 -4.94 21.56
CA PHE A 306 -7.61 -6.03 20.66
C PHE A 306 -6.60 -7.18 20.58
N SER A 307 -5.72 -7.31 21.58
CA SER A 307 -4.79 -8.43 21.61
C SER A 307 -5.53 -9.76 21.68
N SER A 308 -5.06 -10.74 20.92
CA SER A 308 -5.63 -12.08 20.84
C SER A 308 -4.61 -13.14 21.25
N ILE A 309 -5.04 -14.29 21.78
CA ILE A 309 -4.17 -15.45 21.97
C ILE A 309 -4.38 -16.40 20.79
N VAL A 310 -3.30 -16.68 20.07
CA VAL A 310 -3.28 -17.67 18.98
C VAL A 310 -3.25 -19.08 19.56
N LEU A 311 -4.29 -19.86 19.28
CA LEU A 311 -4.48 -21.22 19.82
C LEU A 311 -4.18 -22.34 18.81
N ASP A 312 -4.06 -22.03 17.52
CA ASP A 312 -4.08 -23.01 16.44
C ASP A 312 -2.83 -22.99 15.54
N GLU A 313 -1.70 -22.42 16.01
CA GLU A 313 -0.50 -22.39 15.18
C GLU A 313 0.20 -23.77 15.12
N PHE A 314 0.27 -24.30 13.90
CA PHE A 314 1.03 -25.49 13.54
C PHE A 314 2.46 -25.09 13.15
N PHE A 315 3.45 -25.95 13.41
CA PHE A 315 4.77 -25.72 12.82
C PHE A 315 4.66 -25.71 11.29
N GLU A 316 5.33 -24.76 10.65
CA GLU A 316 5.37 -24.64 9.18
C GLU A 316 5.70 -26.01 8.54
N GLY A 317 4.79 -26.51 7.71
CA GLY A 317 4.93 -27.81 7.04
C GLY A 317 4.53 -29.05 7.86
N THR A 318 3.88 -28.89 9.02
CA THR A 318 3.38 -30.01 9.83
C THR A 318 1.89 -29.86 10.18
N THR A 319 1.23 -30.97 10.53
CA THR A 319 -0.13 -30.98 11.09
C THR A 319 -0.13 -31.20 12.61
N THR A 320 1.02 -31.03 13.27
CA THR A 320 1.15 -31.22 14.72
C THR A 320 1.12 -29.84 15.38
N PRO A 321 0.15 -29.55 16.25
CA PRO A 321 0.12 -28.29 17.00
C PRO A 321 1.42 -28.12 17.78
N ASN A 322 1.96 -26.91 17.83
CA ASN A 322 3.15 -26.66 18.64
C ASN A 322 2.75 -26.60 20.13
N PRO A 323 3.16 -27.57 20.97
CA PRO A 323 2.72 -27.67 22.36
C PRO A 323 3.41 -26.64 23.30
N SER A 324 4.15 -25.68 22.75
CA SER A 324 4.83 -24.61 23.49
C SER A 324 4.44 -23.23 22.94
N PHE A 325 3.24 -23.14 22.37
CA PHE A 325 2.88 -22.08 21.43
C PHE A 325 1.57 -21.40 21.84
N LEU A 326 1.66 -20.56 22.86
CA LEU A 326 0.59 -19.62 23.22
C LEU A 326 1.18 -18.21 23.02
N PHE A 327 0.84 -17.59 21.89
CA PHE A 327 1.29 -16.24 21.56
C PHE A 327 0.16 -15.26 21.75
N ARG A 328 0.48 -14.14 22.38
CA ARG A 328 -0.38 -12.96 22.35
C ARG A 328 -0.01 -12.11 21.15
N ASP A 329 -1.00 -11.79 20.33
CA ASP A 329 -0.90 -10.81 19.24
C ASP A 329 -0.56 -9.42 19.80
N PRO A 330 0.00 -8.53 18.97
CA PRO A 330 0.37 -7.19 19.42
C PRO A 330 -0.76 -6.44 20.09
N ASP A 331 -0.39 -5.54 21.01
CA ASP A 331 -1.28 -4.60 21.69
C ASP A 331 -1.86 -3.56 20.71
N MET A 332 -2.72 -4.00 19.79
CA MET A 332 -3.46 -3.09 18.94
C MET A 332 -4.57 -2.45 19.76
N SER A 333 -4.50 -1.14 19.93
CA SER A 333 -5.40 -0.43 20.83
C SER A 333 -6.06 0.74 20.12
N VAL A 334 -7.39 0.81 20.15
CA VAL A 334 -8.18 1.84 19.48
C VAL A 334 -9.31 2.39 20.32
N CYS A 335 -9.68 3.62 20.04
CA CYS A 335 -10.90 4.25 20.54
C CYS A 335 -12.11 3.61 19.86
N TYR A 336 -12.68 2.59 20.48
CA TYR A 336 -13.83 1.87 19.95
C TYR A 336 -15.10 2.70 20.10
N ILE A 337 -15.75 2.98 18.97
CA ILE A 337 -17.01 3.70 18.88
C ILE A 337 -18.15 2.78 19.30
N TYR A 338 -19.00 3.24 20.21
CA TYR A 338 -20.19 2.52 20.65
C TYR A 338 -21.46 3.33 20.37
N GLU A 339 -22.60 2.65 20.32
CA GLU A 339 -23.89 3.32 20.15
C GLU A 339 -24.28 4.05 21.44
N GLU A 340 -24.79 5.28 21.33
CA GLU A 340 -25.20 6.05 22.51
C GLU A 340 -26.28 5.35 23.36
N ALA A 341 -27.10 4.50 22.73
CA ALA A 341 -28.14 3.73 23.40
C ALA A 341 -27.58 2.52 24.18
N GLU A 342 -26.42 2.02 23.79
CA GLU A 342 -25.75 0.83 24.35
C GLU A 342 -24.30 1.21 24.70
N PRO A 343 -24.12 2.06 25.73
CA PRO A 343 -22.82 2.59 26.08
C PRO A 343 -21.88 1.47 26.53
N PHE A 344 -20.64 1.55 26.05
CA PHE A 344 -19.62 0.56 26.33
C PHE A 344 -18.70 1.03 27.47
N TYR A 345 -18.61 0.26 28.55
CA TYR A 345 -17.82 0.61 29.73
C TYR A 345 -16.60 -0.29 29.87
N SER A 346 -15.41 0.30 29.75
CA SER A 346 -14.14 -0.40 29.94
C SER A 346 -13.77 -0.54 31.41
N CYS A 347 -13.04 -1.59 31.74
CA CYS A 347 -12.64 -1.91 33.11
C CYS A 347 -11.29 -2.63 33.14
N ASP A 348 -10.63 -2.55 34.29
CA ASP A 348 -9.38 -3.25 34.56
C ASP A 348 -9.71 -4.67 35.03
N LEU A 349 -9.24 -5.68 34.30
CA LEU A 349 -9.50 -7.09 34.60
C LEU A 349 -8.88 -7.54 35.93
N LEU A 350 -7.77 -6.95 36.38
CA LEU A 350 -7.15 -7.30 37.65
C LEU A 350 -7.96 -6.77 38.83
N THR A 351 -8.37 -5.50 38.77
CA THR A 351 -9.05 -4.84 39.89
C THR A 351 -10.58 -4.98 39.84
N GLY A 352 -11.14 -5.27 38.67
CA GLY A 352 -12.58 -5.29 38.40
C GLY A 352 -13.23 -3.91 38.40
N LEU A 353 -12.43 -2.84 38.41
CA LEU A 353 -12.90 -1.46 38.48
C LEU A 353 -13.03 -0.85 37.09
N GLN A 354 -14.06 -0.01 36.91
CA GLN A 354 -14.29 0.76 35.69
C GLN A 354 -13.08 1.67 35.41
N ILE A 355 -12.60 1.63 34.16
CA ILE A 355 -11.64 2.57 33.59
C ILE A 355 -12.44 3.72 32.96
N ASN A 356 -13.35 3.39 32.05
CA ASN A 356 -14.30 4.31 31.44
C ASN A 356 -15.73 3.85 31.75
N GLY A 357 -16.56 4.76 32.25
CA GLY A 357 -17.95 4.46 32.58
C GLY A 357 -18.61 5.57 33.41
N PRO A 358 -19.83 5.34 33.92
CA PRO A 358 -20.57 6.34 34.69
C PRO A 358 -19.85 6.77 35.97
N THR A 359 -19.05 5.88 36.56
CA THR A 359 -18.27 6.14 37.78
C THR A 359 -16.89 5.46 37.68
N PRO A 360 -15.91 6.08 37.01
CA PRO A 360 -14.56 5.56 36.91
C PRO A 360 -13.94 5.26 38.29
N GLY A 361 -13.25 4.13 38.42
CA GLY A 361 -12.67 3.63 39.67
C GLY A 361 -13.66 2.91 40.60
N SER A 362 -14.91 2.71 40.20
CA SER A 362 -15.89 1.88 40.92
C SER A 362 -16.13 0.53 40.22
N ALA A 363 -16.76 -0.42 40.90
CA ALA A 363 -17.16 -1.68 40.27
C ALA A 363 -18.15 -1.44 39.11
N CYS A 364 -18.26 -2.39 38.19
CA CYS A 364 -19.27 -2.36 37.12
C CYS A 364 -20.69 -2.16 37.67
N PRO A 365 -21.63 -1.63 36.84
CA PRO A 365 -23.03 -1.48 37.22
C PRO A 365 -23.67 -2.74 37.81
N ASP A 366 -24.71 -2.58 38.62
CA ASP A 366 -25.41 -3.70 39.26
C ASP A 366 -25.86 -4.75 38.23
N GLY A 367 -25.48 -6.01 38.45
CA GLY A 367 -25.77 -7.12 37.53
C GLY A 367 -24.67 -7.37 36.48
N GLN A 368 -23.62 -6.55 36.47
CA GLN A 368 -22.48 -6.67 35.56
C GLN A 368 -21.17 -6.94 36.30
N THR A 369 -20.21 -7.52 35.60
CA THR A 369 -18.82 -7.67 36.06
C THR A 369 -17.85 -7.37 34.94
N CYS A 370 -16.60 -7.07 35.30
CA CYS A 370 -15.54 -6.82 34.34
C CYS A 370 -15.11 -8.13 33.67
N ASN A 371 -15.20 -8.20 32.34
CA ASN A 371 -14.93 -9.41 31.56
C ASN A 371 -14.07 -9.13 30.34
N TYR A 372 -13.21 -10.07 29.96
CA TYR A 372 -12.38 -9.86 28.77
C TYR A 372 -13.26 -9.76 27.51
N PHE A 373 -12.78 -9.01 26.53
CA PHE A 373 -13.40 -8.88 25.21
C PHE A 373 -13.19 -10.10 24.32
N GLY A 374 -11.94 -10.56 24.31
CA GLY A 374 -11.46 -11.78 23.68
C GLY A 374 -10.28 -12.33 24.47
N LEU A 375 -9.95 -13.61 24.26
CA LEU A 375 -8.77 -14.21 24.88
C LEU A 375 -7.53 -13.44 24.45
N GLY A 376 -6.80 -12.86 25.41
CA GLY A 376 -5.59 -12.07 25.15
C GLY A 376 -5.73 -10.58 25.42
N SER A 377 -6.95 -10.05 25.53
CA SER A 377 -7.17 -8.64 25.84
C SER A 377 -6.72 -8.31 27.27
N LEU A 378 -6.05 -7.16 27.43
CA LEU A 378 -5.60 -6.67 28.74
C LEU A 378 -6.70 -5.92 29.50
N MET A 379 -7.62 -5.32 28.76
CA MET A 379 -8.75 -4.58 29.31
C MET A 379 -10.02 -5.42 29.18
N GLY A 380 -10.93 -5.22 30.13
CA GLY A 380 -12.24 -5.84 30.11
C GLY A 380 -13.35 -4.84 29.86
N PHE A 381 -14.56 -5.35 29.79
CA PHE A 381 -15.80 -4.60 29.70
C PHE A 381 -16.81 -5.07 30.72
N CYS A 382 -17.63 -4.13 31.17
CA CYS A 382 -18.76 -4.45 32.04
C CYS A 382 -19.84 -5.17 31.22
N TYR A 383 -19.97 -6.48 31.44
CA TYR A 383 -21.00 -7.32 30.84
C TYR A 383 -21.89 -7.93 31.90
N ASP A 384 -23.13 -8.22 31.51
CA ASP A 384 -24.10 -8.94 32.33
C ASP A 384 -23.55 -10.30 32.78
N VAL A 385 -23.82 -10.65 34.02
CA VAL A 385 -23.41 -11.94 34.59
C VAL A 385 -24.52 -12.97 34.43
N ALA A 386 -24.15 -14.23 34.16
CA ALA A 386 -25.11 -15.32 34.12
C ALA A 386 -25.86 -15.42 35.46
N ALA A 387 -27.15 -15.77 35.39
CA ALA A 387 -27.99 -15.90 36.59
C ALA A 387 -27.48 -16.93 37.62
N THR A 388 -26.64 -17.86 37.17
CA THR A 388 -25.93 -18.82 38.04
C THR A 388 -24.49 -18.92 37.52
N PRO A 389 -23.60 -18.08 38.04
CA PRO A 389 -22.21 -18.07 37.62
C PRO A 389 -21.51 -19.38 38.00
N ALA A 390 -20.57 -19.79 37.16
CA ALA A 390 -19.78 -20.99 37.29
C ALA A 390 -18.53 -20.72 38.15
N THR A 391 -18.22 -21.66 39.03
CA THR A 391 -17.08 -21.57 39.96
C THR A 391 -15.76 -21.91 39.28
N GLU A 392 -14.65 -21.63 39.98
CA GLU A 392 -13.29 -22.01 39.54
C GLU A 392 -13.21 -23.45 39.04
N GLY A 393 -12.61 -23.62 37.86
CA GLY A 393 -12.39 -24.91 37.18
C GLY A 393 -13.59 -25.47 36.41
N ALA A 394 -14.78 -24.84 36.46
CA ALA A 394 -15.91 -25.23 35.63
C ALA A 394 -15.67 -24.90 34.15
N GLU A 395 -16.12 -25.76 33.24
CA GLU A 395 -16.08 -25.49 31.80
C GLU A 395 -16.87 -24.23 31.47
N CYS A 396 -16.36 -23.47 30.50
CA CYS A 396 -16.95 -22.23 30.06
C CYS A 396 -16.78 -22.06 28.55
N VAL A 397 -17.53 -21.12 27.97
CA VAL A 397 -17.45 -20.79 26.55
C VAL A 397 -17.48 -19.28 26.38
N ILE A 398 -16.81 -18.82 25.33
CA ILE A 398 -16.78 -17.41 24.93
C ILE A 398 -17.70 -17.30 23.73
N ALA A 399 -18.84 -16.66 23.93
CA ALA A 399 -19.84 -16.50 22.89
C ALA A 399 -20.30 -15.04 22.85
N ASP A 400 -20.28 -14.46 21.65
CA ASP A 400 -20.70 -13.09 21.44
C ASP A 400 -22.15 -12.87 21.92
N GLY A 401 -22.38 -11.75 22.60
CA GLY A 401 -23.67 -11.39 23.19
C GLY A 401 -24.19 -12.31 24.30
N GLN A 402 -23.39 -13.24 24.84
CA GLN A 402 -23.78 -14.06 26.00
C GLN A 402 -23.29 -13.45 27.32
N PRO A 403 -24.05 -13.59 28.42
CA PRO A 403 -23.61 -13.13 29.73
C PRO A 403 -22.43 -13.96 30.24
N GLN A 404 -21.59 -13.36 31.09
CA GLN A 404 -20.41 -14.03 31.63
C GLN A 404 -20.79 -15.29 32.39
N ALA A 405 -20.21 -16.41 31.97
CA ALA A 405 -20.44 -17.70 32.58
C ALA A 405 -19.79 -17.80 33.96
N CYS A 406 -18.63 -17.16 34.16
CA CYS A 406 -17.82 -17.33 35.36
C CYS A 406 -18.18 -16.36 36.50
N ASP A 407 -17.95 -16.79 37.73
CA ASP A 407 -18.21 -16.00 38.94
C ASP A 407 -17.25 -14.80 39.08
N ALA A 408 -17.58 -13.86 39.98
CA ALA A 408 -16.79 -12.64 40.18
C ALA A 408 -15.31 -12.97 40.52
N GLY A 409 -14.38 -12.29 39.85
CA GLY A 409 -12.93 -12.52 39.99
C GLY A 409 -12.39 -13.71 39.17
N LEU A 410 -13.26 -14.37 38.40
CA LEU A 410 -12.91 -15.44 37.47
C LEU A 410 -13.15 -14.98 36.02
N GLN A 411 -12.40 -15.56 35.10
CA GLN A 411 -12.61 -15.39 33.66
C GLN A 411 -12.55 -16.74 32.96
N CYS A 412 -13.32 -16.88 31.90
CA CYS A 412 -13.18 -18.04 31.03
C CYS A 412 -11.85 -17.97 30.26
N PHE A 413 -10.92 -18.85 30.62
CA PHE A 413 -9.56 -18.87 30.09
C PHE A 413 -9.14 -20.32 29.79
N ILE A 414 -8.00 -20.49 29.14
CA ILE A 414 -7.43 -21.81 28.83
C ILE A 414 -7.38 -22.66 30.11
N ALA A 415 -8.00 -23.85 30.06
CA ALA A 415 -8.10 -24.72 31.20
C ALA A 415 -6.72 -25.19 31.66
N ASP A 416 -5.86 -25.62 30.76
CA ASP A 416 -4.48 -26.00 31.07
C ASP A 416 -3.56 -25.51 29.93
N PRO A 417 -2.83 -24.39 30.12
CA PRO A 417 -1.93 -23.87 29.09
C PRO A 417 -0.67 -24.75 28.90
N PHE A 418 -0.46 -25.77 29.74
CA PHE A 418 0.71 -26.65 29.67
C PHE A 418 0.41 -28.03 29.06
N ASN A 419 -0.85 -28.32 28.71
CA ASN A 419 -1.29 -29.62 28.22
C ASN A 419 -2.32 -29.51 27.09
N THR A 420 -2.26 -30.43 26.12
CA THR A 420 -3.11 -30.45 24.91
C THR A 420 -3.12 -29.10 24.15
N ASP A 421 -3.85 -29.03 23.05
CA ASP A 421 -3.91 -27.91 22.07
C ASP A 421 -4.42 -26.55 22.61
N GLY A 422 -4.52 -26.36 23.94
CA GLY A 422 -5.00 -25.11 24.55
C GLY A 422 -6.49 -24.79 24.28
N SER A 423 -7.24 -25.69 23.63
CA SER A 423 -8.60 -25.40 23.13
C SER A 423 -9.71 -25.50 24.19
N THR A 424 -9.47 -26.21 25.29
CA THR A 424 -10.46 -26.35 26.37
C THR A 424 -10.41 -25.14 27.29
N LEU A 425 -11.55 -24.53 27.58
CA LEU A 425 -11.67 -23.37 28.45
C LEU A 425 -12.33 -23.72 29.78
N ALA A 426 -11.88 -23.07 30.85
CA ALA A 426 -12.47 -23.16 32.18
C ALA A 426 -12.48 -21.79 32.86
N CYS A 427 -13.38 -21.61 33.83
CA CYS A 427 -13.37 -20.44 34.69
C CYS A 427 -12.10 -20.45 35.55
N ARG A 428 -11.22 -19.48 35.33
CA ARG A 428 -9.93 -19.31 36.01
C ARG A 428 -9.88 -18.02 36.80
N ARG A 429 -9.37 -18.11 38.02
CA ARG A 429 -9.12 -16.98 38.89
C ARG A 429 -8.04 -16.09 38.29
N ILE A 430 -8.31 -14.79 38.26
CA ILE A 430 -7.36 -13.77 37.88
C ILE A 430 -6.33 -13.57 39.00
N CYS A 431 -5.06 -13.41 38.64
CA CYS A 431 -3.98 -13.13 39.56
C CYS A 431 -3.05 -12.04 38.99
N GLU A 432 -2.34 -11.35 39.86
CA GLU A 432 -1.31 -10.40 39.44
C GLU A 432 0.01 -11.15 39.19
N ALA A 433 0.39 -11.27 37.93
CA ALA A 433 1.66 -11.85 37.54
C ALA A 433 2.77 -10.78 37.53
N PRO A 434 4.02 -11.12 37.88
CA PRO A 434 5.11 -10.16 37.81
C PRO A 434 5.39 -9.84 36.34
N ALA A 435 5.68 -8.56 36.04
CA ALA A 435 6.00 -8.08 34.68
C ALA A 435 7.21 -8.79 34.02
N ASN A 436 7.92 -9.66 34.74
CA ASN A 436 8.99 -10.51 34.23
C ASN A 436 8.75 -12.03 34.34
N GLY A 437 7.51 -12.45 34.57
CA GLY A 437 6.93 -13.71 34.09
C GLY A 437 7.66 -15.01 34.40
N SER A 438 8.33 -15.15 35.54
CA SER A 438 8.70 -16.49 35.97
C SER A 438 7.51 -17.10 36.69
N ILE A 439 6.96 -18.19 36.15
CA ILE A 439 5.99 -19.06 36.85
C ILE A 439 6.58 -19.64 38.15
N THR A 440 7.88 -19.44 38.37
CA THR A 440 8.59 -19.80 39.60
C THR A 440 8.54 -18.70 40.68
N ASP A 441 7.91 -17.55 40.41
CA ASP A 441 7.75 -16.49 41.42
C ASP A 441 6.78 -16.94 42.53
N ALA A 442 7.35 -17.24 43.69
CA ALA A 442 6.62 -17.71 44.86
C ALA A 442 5.60 -16.69 45.41
N THR A 443 5.83 -15.39 45.20
CA THR A 443 4.94 -14.33 45.70
C THR A 443 3.68 -14.24 44.85
N ALA A 444 3.84 -14.28 43.52
CA ALA A 444 2.71 -14.27 42.60
C ALA A 444 1.85 -15.54 42.75
N ASN A 445 2.52 -16.69 42.94
CA ASN A 445 1.84 -17.97 43.16
C ASN A 445 1.06 -18.03 44.49
N GLU A 446 1.34 -17.15 45.46
CA GLU A 446 0.56 -17.09 46.71
C GLU A 446 -0.92 -16.78 46.46
N ALA A 447 -1.23 -15.98 45.42
CA ALA A 447 -2.61 -15.65 45.04
C ALA A 447 -3.41 -16.88 44.52
N CYS A 448 -2.71 -17.95 44.14
CA CYS A 448 -3.26 -19.19 43.62
C CYS A 448 -3.06 -20.39 44.57
N ALA A 449 -2.40 -20.19 45.71
CA ALA A 449 -1.90 -21.29 46.56
C ALA A 449 -3.00 -22.11 47.26
N ASP A 450 -4.23 -21.58 47.35
CA ASP A 450 -5.41 -22.30 47.85
C ASP A 450 -6.06 -23.22 46.81
N LEU A 451 -5.65 -23.12 45.54
CA LEU A 451 -6.06 -24.00 44.46
C LEU A 451 -5.03 -25.12 44.27
N THR A 452 -5.49 -26.36 44.15
CA THR A 452 -4.61 -27.53 44.00
C THR A 452 -5.15 -28.50 42.97
N ASP A 453 -4.28 -29.14 42.21
CA ASP A 453 -4.60 -30.29 41.36
C ASP A 453 -3.79 -31.53 41.78
N THR A 454 -3.74 -32.54 40.91
CA THR A 454 -2.92 -33.75 41.13
C THR A 454 -1.42 -33.52 41.10
N ASN A 455 -0.94 -32.40 40.53
CA ASN A 455 0.47 -32.08 40.34
C ASN A 455 1.00 -31.09 41.40
N GLY A 456 0.13 -30.33 42.05
CA GLY A 456 0.52 -29.42 43.14
C GLY A 456 -0.42 -28.23 43.31
N PRO A 457 0.03 -27.18 44.03
CA PRO A 457 -0.66 -25.90 44.04
C PRO A 457 -0.64 -25.28 42.63
N TYR A 458 -1.66 -24.51 42.31
CA TYR A 458 -1.71 -23.75 41.06
C TYR A 458 -0.63 -22.66 41.04
N VAL A 459 -0.27 -22.24 39.83
CA VAL A 459 0.66 -21.13 39.57
C VAL A 459 -0.06 -19.96 38.90
N CYS A 460 0.42 -18.74 39.13
CA CYS A 460 -0.05 -17.55 38.44
C CYS A 460 0.68 -17.42 37.09
N ALA A 461 0.01 -17.82 36.00
CA ALA A 461 0.56 -17.73 34.66
C ALA A 461 0.13 -16.42 33.99
N THR A 462 1.10 -15.64 33.50
CA THR A 462 0.80 -14.39 32.80
C THR A 462 0.23 -14.62 31.40
N THR A 463 -0.61 -13.71 30.90
CA THR A 463 -1.12 -13.73 29.53
C THR A 463 -0.12 -13.29 28.47
N SER A 464 1.05 -12.79 28.90
CA SER A 464 2.02 -12.10 28.05
C SER A 464 3.13 -12.98 27.48
N ARG A 465 3.31 -14.21 27.97
CA ARG A 465 4.55 -14.96 27.68
C ARG A 465 4.35 -16.39 27.25
N PHE A 466 5.30 -16.80 26.44
CA PHE A 466 5.58 -18.17 26.10
C PHE A 466 5.81 -19.07 27.33
N PHE A 467 5.50 -20.35 27.23
CA PHE A 467 5.97 -21.35 28.18
C PHE A 467 6.69 -22.48 27.44
N THR A 468 8.00 -22.63 27.67
CA THR A 468 8.73 -23.85 27.30
C THR A 468 8.39 -25.00 28.26
N ALA A 469 8.90 -26.20 27.95
CA ALA A 469 8.80 -27.39 28.79
C ALA A 469 9.15 -27.15 30.27
N ASP A 470 10.10 -26.24 30.51
CA ASP A 470 10.72 -25.87 31.78
C ASP A 470 10.17 -24.56 32.39
N GLY A 471 9.15 -23.93 31.79
CA GLY A 471 8.55 -22.71 32.34
C GLY A 471 9.36 -21.43 32.11
N GLU A 472 10.31 -21.48 31.18
CA GLU A 472 11.15 -20.37 30.77
C GLU A 472 10.65 -19.76 29.45
N LEU A 473 11.18 -18.58 29.10
CA LEU A 473 11.00 -18.00 27.78
C LEU A 473 11.66 -18.90 26.71
N PRO A 474 10.98 -19.26 25.60
CA PRO A 474 11.58 -19.78 24.39
C PRO A 474 12.72 -18.89 23.99
N ARG A 475 13.90 -19.47 24.06
CA ARG A 475 15.09 -18.93 23.46
C ARG A 475 15.03 -19.35 22.01
N ASP A 476 14.41 -18.51 21.18
CA ASP A 476 14.77 -18.52 19.78
C ASP A 476 16.27 -18.18 19.70
N ASP A 477 17.06 -19.02 19.03
CA ASP A 477 18.49 -18.81 18.83
C ASP A 477 18.77 -17.72 17.78
N SER A 478 17.72 -17.05 17.30
CA SER A 478 17.80 -15.81 16.54
C SER A 478 18.60 -14.71 17.26
N THR A 479 19.37 -13.96 16.48
CA THR A 479 20.16 -12.81 16.95
C THR A 479 19.59 -11.53 16.35
N PRO A 480 19.07 -10.59 17.16
CA PRO A 480 18.98 -10.63 18.63
C PRO A 480 17.87 -11.57 19.15
N PRO A 481 17.99 -12.08 20.40
CA PRO A 481 16.96 -12.91 21.01
C PRO A 481 15.65 -12.12 21.12
N LYS A 482 14.52 -12.77 20.79
CA LYS A 482 13.20 -12.16 20.92
C LYS A 482 12.88 -11.88 22.39
N VAL A 483 12.51 -10.63 22.70
CA VAL A 483 12.11 -10.19 24.04
C VAL A 483 10.72 -9.58 23.90
N GLU A 484 9.79 -9.99 24.76
CA GLU A 484 8.50 -9.31 24.83
C GLU A 484 8.68 -7.84 25.20
N SER A 485 8.23 -6.93 24.32
CA SER A 485 8.36 -5.49 24.51
C SER A 485 7.26 -4.88 25.39
N SER A 486 6.16 -5.59 25.61
CA SER A 486 4.98 -5.12 26.37
C SER A 486 4.47 -6.19 27.37
N PRO A 487 5.22 -6.46 28.46
CA PRO A 487 4.82 -7.45 29.44
C PRO A 487 3.58 -7.01 30.22
N SER A 488 2.64 -7.93 30.38
CA SER A 488 1.41 -7.72 31.14
C SER A 488 1.52 -8.26 32.57
N ARG A 489 0.85 -7.56 33.50
CA ARG A 489 0.63 -8.00 34.89
C ARG A 489 -0.60 -8.89 35.03
N LEU A 490 -1.42 -9.02 33.98
CA LEU A 490 -2.59 -9.90 33.98
C LEU A 490 -2.14 -11.36 33.94
N GLY A 491 -2.51 -12.12 34.96
CA GLY A 491 -2.31 -13.56 35.00
C GLY A 491 -3.57 -14.33 35.38
N PHE A 492 -3.49 -15.65 35.18
CA PHE A 492 -4.51 -16.61 35.55
C PHE A 492 -3.91 -17.73 36.40
N CYS A 493 -4.64 -18.13 37.44
CA CYS A 493 -4.31 -19.32 38.21
C CYS A 493 -4.55 -20.56 37.35
N VAL A 494 -3.49 -21.28 37.03
CA VAL A 494 -3.54 -22.50 36.21
C VAL A 494 -2.84 -23.67 36.93
N PRO A 495 -3.18 -24.93 36.58
CA PRO A 495 -2.52 -26.09 37.18
C PRO A 495 -0.99 -26.01 37.04
N ALA A 496 -0.26 -26.40 38.08
CA ALA A 496 1.19 -26.49 37.98
C ALA A 496 1.58 -27.64 37.05
N ARG A 497 2.60 -27.41 36.22
CA ARG A 497 3.21 -28.48 35.44
C ARG A 497 4.04 -29.39 36.34
N ALA A 498 3.93 -30.70 36.18
CA ALA A 498 4.85 -31.64 36.82
C ALA A 498 6.28 -31.35 36.33
N ALA A 499 7.21 -31.10 37.26
CA ALA A 499 8.63 -31.03 36.94
C ALA A 499 9.06 -32.41 36.40
N ASN A 500 9.45 -32.49 35.13
CA ASN A 500 10.07 -33.69 34.56
C ASN A 500 11.54 -33.81 34.98
#